data_AF-A0A559IPP0-F1
#
_entry.id   AF-A0A559IPP0-F1
#
_cell.length_a   1.000
_cell.length_b   1.000
_cell.length_c   1.000
_cell.angle_alpha   90.00
_cell.angle_beta   90.00
_cell.angle_gamma   90.00
#
_symmetry.space_group_name_H-M   'P 1'
#
loop_
_entity.id
_entity.type
_entity.pdbx_description
1 polymer ?
#
loop_
_entity_poly.entity_id
_entity_poly.type
_entity_poly.pdbx_seq_one_letter_code
_entity_poly.pdbx_strand_id
1 'polypeptide(L)'
;MKMKYMLYLLFTTLLIVGCNEKETDSTPQKHIPSMTQNDSTPHKSIPNNDEKILTYPEFQELAIDLEKKLKIKGFHFKNGSSTLTDITLIDKKLTFGKRDTLVLSGSLEPNKIPQPTHHLLIFEDNDDPSKVKNQLVVRLAYTNSYIGNDIVDGNKNAGFKGTNQTLAESTELMILSYKNLIISVQLTSQDKTNRDLFIDSIHPIVDMIKNY
;
A
#
# COMPACT_ATOMS: atom_id res chain seq x y z
N MET A 1 45.49 -32.32 -18.39
CA MET A 1 46.34 -32.49 -17.20
C MET A 1 46.90 -31.13 -16.81
N LYS A 2 46.48 -30.64 -15.63
CA LYS A 2 47.16 -29.72 -14.69
C LYS A 2 47.78 -28.39 -15.20
N MET A 3 46.99 -27.33 -15.05
CA MET A 3 47.19 -26.21 -14.10
C MET A 3 48.58 -26.04 -13.44
N LYS A 4 49.20 -24.86 -13.66
CA LYS A 4 50.07 -24.11 -12.74
C LYS A 4 49.87 -22.61 -13.04
N TYR A 5 48.93 -21.92 -12.38
CA TYR A 5 49.17 -21.02 -11.23
C TYR A 5 50.39 -20.10 -11.41
N MET A 6 50.20 -18.78 -11.52
CA MET A 6 50.02 -17.84 -10.41
C MET A 6 51.31 -17.06 -10.15
N LEU A 7 51.45 -15.90 -10.80
CA LEU A 7 52.31 -14.76 -10.44
C LEU A 7 52.06 -13.76 -11.59
N TYR A 8 51.21 -12.75 -11.45
CA TYR A 8 51.59 -11.50 -10.81
C TYR A 8 50.31 -10.78 -10.38
N LEU A 9 50.13 -10.75 -9.07
CA LEU A 9 49.22 -9.86 -8.36
C LEU A 9 50.16 -8.86 -7.70
N LEU A 10 50.39 -7.70 -8.31
CA LEU A 10 50.91 -6.49 -7.65
C LEU A 10 50.99 -5.35 -8.68
N PHE A 11 50.08 -4.37 -8.58
CA PHE A 11 50.38 -2.93 -8.49
C PHE A 11 49.10 -2.12 -8.67
N THR A 12 48.34 -2.01 -7.59
CA THR A 12 47.53 -0.81 -7.32
C THR A 12 48.44 0.21 -6.65
N THR A 13 48.58 1.41 -7.24
CA THR A 13 48.79 2.70 -6.56
C THR A 13 48.55 3.81 -7.61
N LEU A 14 47.45 4.53 -7.49
CA LEU A 14 47.40 5.93 -7.03
C LEU A 14 48.24 6.89 -7.89
N LEU A 15 47.57 7.61 -8.79
CA LEU A 15 47.95 8.97 -9.16
C LEU A 15 46.73 9.88 -8.97
N ILE A 16 46.65 10.45 -7.76
CA ILE A 16 45.96 11.70 -7.51
C ILE A 16 46.83 12.78 -8.15
N VAL A 17 46.36 13.40 -9.22
CA VAL A 17 46.92 14.68 -9.67
C VAL A 17 45.90 15.74 -9.26
N GLY A 18 46.25 16.48 -8.21
CA GLY A 18 45.57 17.70 -7.83
C GLY A 18 45.82 18.76 -8.89
N CYS A 19 44.74 19.27 -9.48
CA CYS A 19 44.76 20.59 -10.09
C CYS A 19 44.66 21.61 -8.96
N ASN A 20 45.73 22.36 -8.75
CA ASN A 20 45.66 23.65 -8.09
C ASN A 20 46.58 24.64 -8.81
N GLU A 21 46.19 25.91 -8.74
CA GLU A 21 46.73 27.12 -9.40
C GLU A 21 46.05 27.46 -10.74
N LYS A 22 45.59 28.69 -10.99
CA LYS A 22 45.71 29.98 -10.29
C LYS A 22 44.63 30.94 -10.79
N GLU A 23 44.39 31.97 -9.98
CA GLU A 23 43.47 33.10 -10.12
C GLU A 23 43.48 33.78 -11.50
N THR A 24 42.33 34.32 -11.91
CA THR A 24 42.29 35.69 -12.43
C THR A 24 41.01 36.37 -11.95
N ASP A 25 41.24 37.41 -11.18
CA ASP A 25 40.32 38.34 -10.57
C ASP A 25 39.71 39.28 -11.62
N SER A 26 38.39 39.50 -11.53
CA SER A 26 37.77 40.76 -11.98
C SER A 26 36.36 40.86 -11.39
N THR A 27 36.27 41.53 -10.24
CA THR A 27 35.01 42.12 -9.72
C THR A 27 34.78 43.48 -10.40
N PRO A 28 33.53 43.96 -10.54
CA PRO A 28 33.11 45.03 -9.62
C PRO A 28 31.62 45.02 -9.20
N GLN A 29 31.41 44.92 -7.87
CA GLN A 29 30.62 45.80 -6.96
C GLN A 29 29.20 46.29 -7.34
N LYS A 30 28.17 45.92 -6.55
CA LYS A 30 27.49 46.77 -5.52
C LYS A 30 26.15 46.16 -4.98
N HIS A 31 26.06 46.04 -3.64
CA HIS A 31 24.96 46.40 -2.71
C HIS A 31 23.49 46.07 -3.09
N ILE A 32 22.64 45.36 -2.31
CA ILE A 32 21.95 45.59 -0.99
C ILE A 32 20.97 44.38 -0.78
N PRO A 33 20.32 44.03 0.37
CA PRO A 33 20.58 44.19 1.81
C PRO A 33 20.64 42.85 2.60
N SER A 34 21.04 42.93 3.87
CA SER A 34 20.74 41.94 4.90
C SER A 34 19.30 42.14 5.43
N MET A 35 18.49 41.09 5.46
CA MET A 35 17.35 40.98 6.38
C MET A 35 17.01 39.51 6.68
N THR A 36 16.91 39.26 7.97
CA THR A 36 16.58 38.05 8.71
C THR A 36 15.19 37.50 8.38
N GLN A 37 15.04 36.19 8.21
CA GLN A 37 13.81 35.51 8.64
C GLN A 37 14.04 34.02 8.91
N ASN A 38 13.79 33.67 10.17
CA ASN A 38 13.47 32.34 10.64
C ASN A 38 12.45 31.66 9.73
N ASP A 39 12.73 30.42 9.35
CA ASP A 39 11.85 29.27 9.60
C ASP A 39 12.50 28.05 8.96
N SER A 40 13.64 27.65 9.53
CA SER A 40 14.07 26.26 9.43
C SER A 40 13.21 25.47 10.40
N THR A 41 11.92 25.29 10.05
CA THR A 41 11.08 24.29 10.69
C THR A 41 11.81 22.97 10.49
N PRO A 42 12.32 22.32 11.55
CA PRO A 42 12.76 20.95 11.40
C PRO A 42 11.53 20.19 10.91
N HIS A 43 11.66 19.36 9.89
CA HIS A 43 10.63 18.38 9.53
C HIS A 43 10.55 17.38 10.70
N LYS A 44 9.93 17.83 11.79
CA LYS A 44 9.64 17.08 13.00
C LYS A 44 8.13 16.92 13.01
N SER A 45 7.71 15.89 12.31
CA SER A 45 6.53 15.15 12.72
C SER A 45 6.85 13.69 12.44
N ILE A 46 7.69 13.11 13.30
CA ILE A 46 7.36 11.77 13.78
C ILE A 46 5.93 11.95 14.35
N PRO A 47 4.91 11.27 13.81
CA PRO A 47 3.56 11.46 14.32
C PRO A 47 3.60 11.22 15.82
N ASN A 48 3.13 12.21 16.57
CA ASN A 48 2.79 12.00 17.96
C ASN A 48 1.90 10.76 17.99
N ASN A 49 2.18 9.84 18.90
CA ASN A 49 1.46 8.58 19.09
C ASN A 49 0.04 8.79 19.66
N ASP A 50 -0.55 9.96 19.39
CA ASP A 50 -1.81 10.48 19.94
C ASP A 50 -2.99 10.30 18.95
N GLU A 51 -2.74 9.90 17.69
CA GLU A 51 -3.84 9.50 16.81
C GLU A 51 -4.39 8.14 17.26
N LYS A 52 -5.62 8.15 17.80
CA LYS A 52 -6.34 6.95 18.24
C LYS A 52 -6.42 5.94 17.09
N ILE A 53 -5.69 4.84 17.19
CA ILE A 53 -5.83 3.66 16.31
C ILE A 53 -7.08 2.87 16.67
N LEU A 54 -7.59 2.07 15.73
CA LEU A 54 -8.66 1.12 16.02
C LEU A 54 -8.11 0.00 16.89
N THR A 55 -8.88 -0.37 17.90
CA THR A 55 -8.71 -1.63 18.62
C THR A 55 -9.21 -2.80 17.76
N TYR A 56 -8.83 -4.02 18.10
CA TYR A 56 -9.31 -5.21 17.38
C TYR A 56 -10.85 -5.37 17.41
N PRO A 57 -11.54 -5.14 18.54
CA PRO A 57 -13.01 -5.11 18.55
C PRO A 57 -13.61 -4.05 17.62
N GLU A 58 -13.07 -2.81 17.61
CA GLU A 58 -13.53 -1.75 16.70
C GLU A 58 -13.31 -2.16 15.23
N PHE A 59 -12.21 -2.83 14.90
CA PHE A 59 -11.98 -3.40 13.57
C PHE A 59 -13.01 -4.47 13.20
N GLN A 60 -13.37 -5.36 14.12
CA GLN A 60 -14.39 -6.38 13.88
C GLN A 60 -15.78 -5.75 13.67
N GLU A 61 -16.13 -4.74 14.45
CA GLU A 61 -17.36 -3.98 14.28
C GLU A 61 -17.39 -3.29 12.92
N LEU A 62 -16.31 -2.61 12.52
CA LEU A 62 -16.17 -2.01 11.20
C LEU A 62 -16.37 -3.03 10.07
N ALA A 63 -15.74 -4.20 10.16
CA ALA A 63 -15.87 -5.25 9.14
C ALA A 63 -17.32 -5.74 9.01
N ILE A 64 -17.99 -6.01 10.13
CA ILE A 64 -19.41 -6.41 10.17
C ILE A 64 -20.30 -5.31 9.58
N ASP A 65 -20.01 -4.07 9.92
CA ASP A 65 -20.77 -2.92 9.47
C ASP A 65 -20.60 -2.72 7.96
N LEU A 66 -19.37 -2.79 7.43
CA LEU A 66 -19.10 -2.70 6.00
C LEU A 66 -19.92 -3.74 5.24
N GLU A 67 -19.92 -4.98 5.70
CA GLU A 67 -20.70 -6.03 5.05
C GLU A 67 -22.21 -5.76 5.03
N LYS A 68 -22.76 -5.30 6.16
CA LYS A 68 -24.21 -5.13 6.31
C LYS A 68 -24.73 -3.83 5.67
N LYS A 69 -23.92 -2.77 5.73
CA LYS A 69 -24.38 -1.39 5.50
C LYS A 69 -23.74 -0.74 4.27
N LEU A 70 -22.57 -1.19 3.82
CA LEU A 70 -21.92 -0.59 2.64
C LEU A 70 -22.81 -0.78 1.41
N LYS A 71 -23.15 0.34 0.77
CA LYS A 71 -23.87 0.38 -0.51
C LYS A 71 -23.00 1.09 -1.52
N ILE A 72 -22.70 0.41 -2.62
CA ILE A 72 -21.92 0.93 -3.73
C ILE A 72 -22.84 1.00 -4.94
N LYS A 73 -23.01 2.19 -5.51
CA LYS A 73 -23.91 2.40 -6.64
C LYS A 73 -23.50 1.52 -7.82
N GLY A 74 -24.46 0.80 -8.39
CA GLY A 74 -24.22 -0.09 -9.53
C GLY A 74 -23.55 -1.42 -9.17
N PHE A 75 -23.35 -1.70 -7.88
CA PHE A 75 -22.76 -2.94 -7.40
C PHE A 75 -23.63 -3.56 -6.30
N HIS A 76 -23.76 -4.88 -6.34
CA HIS A 76 -24.51 -5.67 -5.38
C HIS A 76 -23.53 -6.51 -4.57
N PHE A 77 -23.68 -6.51 -3.25
CA PHE A 77 -22.89 -7.36 -2.38
C PHE A 77 -23.16 -8.84 -2.67
N LYS A 78 -22.09 -9.64 -2.77
CA LYS A 78 -22.16 -11.07 -3.11
C LYS A 78 -21.68 -11.95 -1.98
N ASN A 79 -20.53 -11.62 -1.43
CA ASN A 79 -19.91 -12.43 -0.42
C ASN A 79 -18.93 -11.60 0.42
N GLY A 80 -18.70 -12.04 1.63
CA GLY A 80 -17.72 -11.46 2.54
C GLY A 80 -17.06 -12.55 3.37
N SER A 81 -15.89 -12.27 3.92
CA SER A 81 -15.28 -13.13 4.92
C SER A 81 -15.93 -12.88 6.29
N SER A 82 -17.27 -12.95 6.36
CA SER A 82 -18.03 -12.89 7.60
C SER A 82 -18.06 -14.26 8.24
N THR A 83 -17.01 -14.57 8.96
CA THR A 83 -17.05 -15.36 10.19
C THR A 83 -15.63 -15.51 10.70
N LEU A 84 -15.49 -15.61 12.01
CA LEU A 84 -14.28 -15.62 12.84
C LEU A 84 -13.30 -16.79 12.53
N THR A 85 -13.33 -17.36 11.33
CA THR A 85 -12.67 -18.61 10.94
C THR A 85 -11.97 -18.54 9.59
N ASP A 86 -12.05 -17.43 8.84
CA ASP A 86 -11.28 -17.28 7.60
C ASP A 86 -9.79 -17.06 7.95
N ILE A 87 -9.06 -18.16 8.05
CA ILE A 87 -7.66 -18.21 8.45
C ILE A 87 -6.84 -18.43 7.19
N THR A 88 -6.18 -17.37 6.75
CA THR A 88 -5.18 -17.48 5.69
C THR A 88 -3.87 -17.99 6.28
N LEU A 89 -3.43 -19.18 5.83
CA LEU A 89 -2.08 -19.70 6.06
C LEU A 89 -1.08 -18.98 5.15
N ILE A 90 0.13 -18.73 5.66
CA ILE A 90 1.19 -18.05 4.93
C ILE A 90 2.50 -18.81 5.08
N ASP A 91 3.24 -18.94 3.99
CA ASP A 91 4.64 -19.36 4.08
C ASP A 91 5.43 -18.32 4.90
N LYS A 92 6.04 -18.74 6.01
CA LYS A 92 6.84 -17.87 6.90
C LYS A 92 7.90 -17.06 6.15
N LYS A 93 8.41 -17.54 5.01
CA LYS A 93 9.37 -16.78 4.20
C LYS A 93 8.78 -15.48 3.66
N LEU A 94 7.48 -15.46 3.35
CA LEU A 94 6.76 -14.27 2.87
C LEU A 94 6.49 -13.25 3.99
N THR A 95 6.67 -13.65 5.24
CA THR A 95 6.49 -12.80 6.42
C THR A 95 7.82 -12.49 7.12
N PHE A 96 8.94 -12.61 6.40
CA PHE A 96 10.29 -12.41 6.93
C PHE A 96 10.58 -13.28 8.16
N GLY A 97 9.99 -14.48 8.20
CA GLY A 97 10.13 -15.46 9.28
C GLY A 97 9.25 -15.19 10.50
N LYS A 98 8.33 -14.21 10.47
CA LYS A 98 7.62 -13.74 11.67
C LYS A 98 6.26 -14.40 11.91
N ARG A 99 5.53 -14.78 10.87
CA ARG A 99 4.13 -15.25 10.97
C ARG A 99 3.84 -16.37 9.99
N ASP A 100 3.01 -17.34 10.36
CA ASP A 100 2.49 -18.38 9.45
C ASP A 100 0.99 -18.25 9.17
N THR A 101 0.33 -17.24 9.76
CA THR A 101 -1.09 -16.98 9.56
C THR A 101 -1.44 -15.50 9.65
N LEU A 102 -2.53 -15.09 9.00
CA LEU A 102 -3.11 -13.74 9.10
C LEU A 102 -4.08 -13.63 10.29
N VAL A 103 -3.58 -13.92 11.49
CA VAL A 103 -4.28 -13.71 12.76
C VAL A 103 -3.49 -12.78 13.68
N LEU A 104 -4.10 -12.24 14.74
CA LEU A 104 -3.49 -11.22 15.59
C LEU A 104 -2.18 -11.69 16.26
N SER A 105 -2.11 -12.94 16.71
CA SER A 105 -0.89 -13.56 17.25
C SER A 105 0.17 -13.86 16.18
N GLY A 106 -0.21 -13.93 14.90
CA GLY A 106 0.65 -14.34 13.79
C GLY A 106 0.82 -15.86 13.61
N SER A 107 0.28 -16.65 14.54
CA SER A 107 0.25 -18.11 14.50
C SER A 107 -0.99 -18.66 15.20
N LEU A 108 -1.48 -19.82 14.76
CA LEU A 108 -2.54 -20.53 15.46
C LEU A 108 -2.04 -21.07 16.79
N GLU A 109 -2.76 -20.75 17.85
CA GLU A 109 -2.44 -21.21 19.19
C GLU A 109 -3.44 -22.28 19.63
N PRO A 110 -2.98 -23.42 20.15
CA PRO A 110 -3.87 -24.43 20.72
C PRO A 110 -4.75 -23.80 21.80
N ASN A 111 -6.06 -24.01 21.71
CA ASN A 111 -7.07 -23.53 22.67
C ASN A 111 -7.35 -22.02 22.65
N LYS A 112 -6.97 -21.29 21.60
CA LYS A 112 -7.42 -19.91 21.38
C LYS A 112 -8.33 -19.82 20.17
N ILE A 113 -9.36 -18.97 20.27
CA ILE A 113 -10.18 -18.61 19.12
C ILE A 113 -9.31 -17.75 18.19
N PRO A 114 -9.15 -18.14 16.92
CA PRO A 114 -8.41 -17.35 15.94
C PRO A 114 -8.98 -15.94 15.83
N GLN A 115 -8.09 -14.97 15.63
CA GLN A 115 -8.45 -13.55 15.50
C GLN A 115 -7.95 -13.04 14.14
N PRO A 116 -8.68 -13.29 13.04
CA PRO A 116 -8.25 -12.87 11.71
C PRO A 116 -8.02 -11.37 11.61
N THR A 117 -6.90 -10.98 11.02
CA THR A 117 -6.52 -9.56 10.85
C THR A 117 -6.82 -9.05 9.45
N HIS A 118 -7.70 -9.72 8.71
CA HIS A 118 -8.07 -9.35 7.35
C HIS A 118 -9.55 -9.63 7.12
N HIS A 119 -10.13 -8.88 6.20
CA HIS A 119 -11.52 -9.04 5.78
C HIS A 119 -11.65 -8.75 4.29
N LEU A 120 -12.49 -9.51 3.60
CA LEU A 120 -12.74 -9.44 2.17
C LEU A 120 -14.23 -9.19 1.95
N LEU A 121 -14.57 -8.29 1.04
CA LEU A 121 -15.91 -8.09 0.51
C LEU A 121 -15.87 -8.15 -1.01
N ILE A 122 -16.83 -8.84 -1.60
CA ILE A 122 -16.99 -9.01 -3.04
C ILE A 122 -18.34 -8.42 -3.46
N PHE A 123 -18.28 -7.53 -4.44
CA PHE A 123 -19.45 -6.94 -5.07
C PHE A 123 -19.40 -7.15 -6.59
N GLU A 124 -20.56 -7.26 -7.21
CA GLU A 124 -20.69 -7.46 -8.65
C GLU A 124 -21.77 -6.54 -9.22
N ASP A 125 -21.63 -6.14 -10.48
CA ASP A 125 -22.58 -5.25 -11.15
C ASP A 125 -23.87 -5.92 -11.64
N ASN A 126 -24.00 -7.23 -11.40
CA ASN A 126 -25.20 -7.99 -11.69
C ASN A 126 -25.48 -9.07 -10.65
N ASP A 127 -26.74 -9.50 -10.54
CA ASP A 127 -27.12 -10.63 -9.70
C ASP A 127 -26.96 -11.99 -10.37
N ASP A 128 -27.04 -12.03 -11.70
CA ASP A 128 -26.82 -13.23 -12.51
C ASP A 128 -25.32 -13.37 -12.82
N PRO A 129 -24.61 -14.40 -12.29
CA PRO A 129 -23.17 -14.59 -12.50
C PRO A 129 -22.76 -14.67 -13.97
N SER A 130 -23.67 -15.09 -14.87
CA SER A 130 -23.39 -15.16 -16.31
C SER A 130 -23.38 -13.79 -17.00
N LYS A 131 -23.89 -12.76 -16.34
CA LYS A 131 -24.02 -11.40 -16.86
C LYS A 131 -23.11 -10.38 -16.17
N VAL A 132 -22.35 -10.82 -15.15
CA VAL A 132 -21.38 -9.97 -14.45
C VAL A 132 -20.35 -9.46 -15.45
N LYS A 133 -20.21 -8.14 -15.52
CA LYS A 133 -19.18 -7.47 -16.32
C LYS A 133 -18.10 -6.87 -15.45
N ASN A 134 -18.45 -6.49 -14.22
CA ASN A 134 -17.54 -5.84 -13.30
C ASN A 134 -17.65 -6.48 -11.92
N GLN A 135 -16.51 -6.82 -11.33
CA GLN A 135 -16.38 -7.27 -9.96
C GLN A 135 -15.51 -6.29 -9.18
N LEU A 136 -16.04 -5.78 -8.09
CA LEU A 136 -15.34 -4.91 -7.16
C LEU A 136 -15.01 -5.71 -5.90
N VAL A 137 -13.74 -5.71 -5.52
CA VAL A 137 -13.23 -6.40 -4.35
C VAL A 137 -12.64 -5.39 -3.38
N VAL A 138 -13.13 -5.41 -2.15
CA VAL A 138 -12.64 -4.58 -1.05
C VAL A 138 -11.96 -5.48 -0.04
N ARG A 139 -10.71 -5.20 0.31
CA ARG A 139 -9.95 -5.91 1.33
C ARG A 139 -9.55 -4.93 2.41
N LEU A 140 -9.76 -5.31 3.67
CA LEU A 140 -9.25 -4.61 4.83
C LEU A 140 -8.23 -5.49 5.52
N ALA A 141 -7.12 -4.91 5.96
CA ALA A 141 -6.15 -5.55 6.82
C ALA A 141 -5.90 -4.67 8.04
N TYR A 142 -5.84 -5.29 9.21
CA TYR A 142 -5.62 -4.67 10.49
C TYR A 142 -4.19 -4.90 10.97
N THR A 143 -3.58 -3.86 11.55
CA THR A 143 -2.30 -3.96 12.25
C THR A 143 -2.42 -3.37 13.66
N ASN A 144 -1.47 -3.68 14.52
CA ASN A 144 -1.40 -3.10 15.87
C ASN A 144 -0.63 -1.76 15.91
N SER A 145 -0.27 -1.22 14.76
CA SER A 145 0.59 -0.04 14.64
C SER A 145 -0.10 0.99 13.75
N TYR A 146 0.01 2.26 14.11
CA TYR A 146 -0.43 3.32 13.21
C TYR A 146 0.39 3.27 11.90
N ILE A 147 -0.28 3.32 10.76
CA ILE A 147 0.30 3.29 9.41
C ILE A 147 0.27 4.69 8.80
N GLY A 148 -0.89 5.36 8.84
CA GLY A 148 -1.11 6.66 8.21
C GLY A 148 -2.50 6.83 7.65
N ASN A 149 -2.82 8.05 7.20
CA ASN A 149 -4.08 8.41 6.54
C ASN A 149 -3.78 8.91 5.12
N ASP A 150 -3.52 7.99 4.17
CA ASP A 150 -3.01 8.35 2.84
C ASP A 150 -3.36 7.31 1.76
N ILE A 151 -3.15 7.66 0.50
CA ILE A 151 -3.08 6.72 -0.62
C ILE A 151 -1.68 6.10 -0.62
N VAL A 152 -1.60 4.80 -0.34
CA VAL A 152 -0.32 4.05 -0.34
C VAL A 152 0.11 3.70 -1.75
N ASP A 153 -0.84 3.30 -2.60
CA ASP A 153 -0.60 2.92 -3.99
C ASP A 153 -1.87 3.11 -4.84
N GLY A 154 -1.69 3.39 -6.13
CA GLY A 154 -2.79 3.58 -7.07
C GLY A 154 -2.30 3.29 -8.48
N ASN A 155 -2.61 2.11 -8.98
CA ASN A 155 -2.10 1.66 -10.27
C ASN A 155 -3.21 1.63 -11.33
N LYS A 156 -2.95 2.32 -12.43
CA LYS A 156 -3.65 2.15 -13.70
C LYS A 156 -2.68 1.55 -14.69
N ASN A 157 -2.89 0.30 -15.05
CA ASN A 157 -2.01 -0.43 -15.94
C ASN A 157 -2.31 -0.12 -17.43
N ALA A 158 -2.46 1.16 -17.80
CA ALA A 158 -2.80 1.56 -19.17
C ALA A 158 -1.66 2.35 -19.85
N GLY A 159 -1.49 2.19 -21.16
CA GLY A 159 -0.58 3.02 -21.96
C GLY A 159 0.88 2.54 -22.01
N PHE A 160 1.20 1.40 -21.40
CA PHE A 160 2.53 0.79 -21.47
C PHE A 160 2.75 0.12 -22.82
N LYS A 161 3.58 0.72 -23.68
CA LYS A 161 3.92 0.13 -24.99
C LYS A 161 4.54 -1.26 -24.81
N GLY A 162 4.10 -2.22 -25.62
CA GLY A 162 4.62 -3.59 -25.59
C GLY A 162 3.98 -4.52 -24.55
N THR A 163 3.01 -4.03 -23.75
CA THR A 163 2.21 -4.90 -22.87
C THR A 163 0.89 -5.32 -23.51
N ASN A 164 0.31 -6.42 -23.03
CA ASN A 164 -1.03 -6.84 -23.41
C ASN A 164 -2.06 -5.87 -22.82
N GLN A 165 -2.57 -4.94 -23.64
CA GLN A 165 -3.48 -3.90 -23.17
C GLN A 165 -4.81 -4.47 -22.65
N THR A 166 -5.32 -5.56 -23.22
CA THR A 166 -6.56 -6.17 -22.73
C THR A 166 -6.42 -6.63 -21.28
N LEU A 167 -5.30 -7.28 -20.93
CA LEU A 167 -5.05 -7.69 -19.55
C LEU A 167 -4.70 -6.50 -18.65
N ALA A 168 -4.01 -5.51 -19.18
CA ALA A 168 -3.53 -4.39 -18.40
C ALA A 168 -4.69 -3.42 -18.06
N GLU A 169 -5.65 -3.23 -18.95
CA GLU A 169 -6.79 -2.34 -18.74
C GLU A 169 -8.00 -3.01 -18.06
N SER A 170 -7.96 -4.33 -17.85
CA SER A 170 -9.05 -5.08 -17.21
C SER A 170 -9.07 -4.95 -15.69
N THR A 171 -8.07 -4.34 -15.06
CA THR A 171 -8.00 -4.18 -13.60
C THR A 171 -7.50 -2.80 -13.19
N GLU A 172 -8.19 -2.17 -12.23
CA GLU A 172 -7.69 -1.03 -11.46
C GLU A 172 -7.55 -1.42 -9.99
N LEU A 173 -6.53 -0.86 -9.32
CA LEU A 173 -6.23 -1.12 -7.92
C LEU A 173 -5.87 0.21 -7.23
N MET A 174 -6.41 0.40 -6.04
CA MET A 174 -6.03 1.45 -5.12
C MET A 174 -5.82 0.85 -3.73
N ILE A 175 -4.74 1.23 -3.09
CA ILE A 175 -4.41 0.86 -1.72
C ILE A 175 -4.33 2.14 -0.90
N LEU A 176 -5.11 2.19 0.17
CA LEU A 176 -5.20 3.29 1.11
C LEU A 176 -4.72 2.80 2.48
N SER A 177 -4.21 3.71 3.30
CA SER A 177 -4.08 3.51 4.73
C SER A 177 -5.00 4.48 5.47
N TYR A 178 -5.59 4.01 6.56
CA TYR A 178 -6.28 4.87 7.52
C TYR A 178 -6.02 4.34 8.92
N LYS A 179 -5.40 5.17 9.78
CA LYS A 179 -4.89 4.76 11.09
C LYS A 179 -4.03 3.51 10.97
N ASN A 180 -4.44 2.40 11.57
CA ASN A 180 -3.76 1.11 11.56
C ASN A 180 -4.34 0.10 10.54
N LEU A 181 -5.15 0.58 9.60
CA LEU A 181 -5.75 -0.21 8.54
C LEU A 181 -5.01 -0.05 7.21
N ILE A 182 -4.93 -1.12 6.44
CA ILE A 182 -4.64 -1.11 5.00
C ILE A 182 -5.92 -1.51 4.27
N ILE A 183 -6.35 -0.72 3.31
CA ILE A 183 -7.55 -0.94 2.53
C ILE A 183 -7.14 -1.08 1.07
N SER A 184 -7.47 -2.21 0.45
CA SER A 184 -7.25 -2.43 -0.98
C SER A 184 -8.61 -2.52 -1.68
N VAL A 185 -8.81 -1.67 -2.67
CA VAL A 185 -10.00 -1.71 -3.53
C VAL A 185 -9.53 -2.05 -4.94
N GLN A 186 -10.10 -3.11 -5.49
CA GLN A 186 -9.76 -3.60 -6.83
C GLN A 186 -11.04 -3.71 -7.65
N LEU A 187 -11.04 -3.11 -8.83
CA LEU A 187 -12.07 -3.31 -9.84
C LEU A 187 -11.51 -4.17 -10.96
N THR A 188 -12.17 -5.27 -11.26
CA THR A 188 -11.88 -6.10 -12.43
C THR A 188 -13.07 -6.08 -13.39
N SER A 189 -12.80 -5.92 -14.68
CA SER A 189 -13.79 -5.89 -15.75
C SER A 189 -13.48 -6.95 -16.80
N GLN A 190 -14.50 -7.52 -17.44
CA GLN A 190 -14.30 -8.45 -18.56
C GLN A 190 -13.62 -7.78 -19.77
N ASP A 191 -13.90 -6.49 -19.96
CA ASP A 191 -13.39 -5.72 -21.08
C ASP A 191 -12.34 -4.72 -20.58
N LYS A 192 -12.80 -3.52 -20.22
CA LYS A 192 -11.98 -2.42 -19.76
C LYS A 192 -12.63 -1.78 -18.54
N THR A 193 -11.80 -1.51 -17.55
CA THR A 193 -12.23 -0.79 -16.36
C THR A 193 -12.62 0.66 -16.68
N ASN A 194 -13.67 1.14 -16.00
CA ASN A 194 -14.05 2.53 -16.00
C ASN A 194 -13.49 3.19 -14.74
N ARG A 195 -12.55 4.12 -14.91
CA ARG A 195 -11.87 4.77 -13.78
C ARG A 195 -12.81 5.63 -12.93
N ASP A 196 -13.75 6.32 -13.55
CA ASP A 196 -14.67 7.18 -12.80
C ASP A 196 -15.58 6.32 -11.92
N LEU A 197 -16.07 5.19 -12.46
CA LEU A 197 -16.81 4.19 -11.69
C LEU A 197 -15.96 3.64 -10.53
N PHE A 198 -14.67 3.37 -10.77
CA PHE A 198 -13.77 2.87 -9.74
C PHE A 198 -13.58 3.88 -8.61
N ILE A 199 -13.25 5.14 -8.93
CA ILE A 199 -13.09 6.20 -7.93
C ILE A 199 -14.40 6.46 -7.16
N ASP A 200 -15.53 6.52 -7.87
CA ASP A 200 -16.85 6.69 -7.24
C ASP A 200 -17.20 5.54 -6.28
N SER A 201 -16.73 4.33 -6.58
CA SER A 201 -16.95 3.17 -5.70
C SER A 201 -16.14 3.22 -4.40
N ILE A 202 -15.05 3.99 -4.36
CA ILE A 202 -14.16 4.11 -3.20
C ILE A 202 -14.70 5.09 -2.17
N HIS A 203 -15.38 6.16 -2.59
CA HIS A 203 -15.94 7.18 -1.70
C HIS A 203 -16.79 6.61 -0.55
N PRO A 204 -17.83 5.77 -0.78
CA PRO A 204 -18.63 5.24 0.32
C PRO A 204 -17.85 4.33 1.27
N ILE A 205 -16.78 3.67 0.80
CA ILE A 205 -15.88 2.86 1.64
C ILE A 205 -15.13 3.77 2.61
N VAL A 206 -14.52 4.84 2.08
CA VAL A 206 -13.75 5.81 2.87
C VAL A 206 -14.64 6.52 3.88
N ASP A 207 -15.82 6.97 3.47
CA ASP A 207 -16.77 7.66 4.35
C ASP A 207 -17.19 6.79 5.52
N MET A 208 -17.39 5.49 5.27
CA MET A 208 -17.76 4.54 6.31
C MET A 208 -16.62 4.28 7.30
N ILE A 209 -15.39 4.11 6.80
CA ILE A 209 -14.20 3.87 7.62
C ILE A 209 -13.86 5.08 8.50
N LYS A 210 -14.03 6.31 8.00
CA LYS A 210 -13.75 7.54 8.75
C LYS A 210 -14.57 7.70 10.03
N ASN A 211 -15.71 7.00 10.13
CA ASN A 211 -16.57 7.04 11.32
C ASN A 211 -16.06 6.13 12.47
N TYR A 212 -14.93 5.44 12.28
CA TYR A 212 -14.24 4.61 13.26
C TYR A 212 -12.86 5.20 13.58
#